data_AF-A0A496X4H0-F1
#
_entry.id   AF-A0A496X4H0-F1
#
_cell.length_a   1.000
_cell.length_b   1.000
_cell.length_c   1.000
_cell.angle_alpha   90.00
_cell.angle_beta   90.00
_cell.angle_gamma   90.00
#
_symmetry.space_group_name_H-M   'P 1'
#
loop_
_entity.id
_entity.type
_entity.pdbx_description
1 polymer ?
#
loop_
_entity_poly.entity_id
_entity_poly.type
_entity_poly.pdbx_seq_one_letter_code
_entity_poly.pdbx_strand_id
1 'polypeptide(L)'
;MANIKLIPPGAAKARFTVAQLSIAFSIGAATVRRRLGPTPPVEMNGKKSYYELCDVATLIDVRDPYIPDEPKEPTVETDPNKMKPMDRKTYYQAEDLKQSAEIKFRRNALEAATLIPAEDVERVLAAAFKTIALTLDTLPDALERDGIISSTDVSYVLRIIDASREQLATTLGELAPEVEDINEEGDWS
;
A
#
# COMPACT_ATOMS: atom_id res chain seq x y z
N MET A 1 46.02 -39.58 -28.82
CA MET A 1 47.23 -38.74 -28.95
C MET A 1 47.00 -37.78 -30.12
N ALA A 2 46.66 -36.52 -29.85
CA ALA A 2 46.42 -35.52 -30.91
C ALA A 2 47.72 -34.76 -31.19
N ASN A 3 48.22 -34.87 -32.42
CA ASN A 3 49.41 -34.17 -32.90
C ASN A 3 49.15 -32.66 -32.97
N ILE A 4 49.77 -31.89 -32.06
CA ILE A 4 49.83 -30.44 -32.15
C ILE A 4 51.05 -30.09 -33.01
N LYS A 5 50.79 -29.72 -34.26
CA LYS A 5 51.81 -29.19 -35.18
C LYS A 5 52.10 -27.75 -34.77
N LEU A 6 53.26 -27.51 -34.15
CA LEU A 6 53.77 -26.16 -33.89
C LEU A 6 54.06 -25.45 -35.23
N ILE A 7 53.40 -24.32 -35.47
CA ILE A 7 53.58 -23.47 -36.66
C ILE A 7 54.65 -22.40 -36.32
N PRO A 8 55.67 -22.18 -37.18
CA PRO A 8 56.78 -21.26 -36.94
C PRO A 8 56.38 -19.76 -36.98
N PRO A 9 57.19 -18.86 -36.39
CA PRO A 9 56.83 -17.46 -36.14
C PRO A 9 57.02 -16.60 -37.40
N GLY A 10 55.94 -16.47 -38.17
CA GLY A 10 55.74 -15.45 -39.19
C GLY A 10 54.25 -15.18 -39.25
N ALA A 11 53.82 -14.08 -38.62
CA ALA A 11 52.47 -13.86 -38.07
C ALA A 11 51.30 -14.13 -39.06
N ALA A 12 50.82 -15.38 -39.11
CA ALA A 12 49.50 -15.70 -39.61
C ALA A 12 48.49 -15.14 -38.61
N LYS A 13 47.94 -13.95 -38.90
CA LYS A 13 46.86 -13.39 -38.10
C LYS A 13 45.69 -14.37 -38.11
N ALA A 14 45.29 -14.84 -36.92
CA ALA A 14 44.19 -15.78 -36.78
C ALA A 14 42.89 -15.12 -37.26
N ARG A 15 42.21 -15.78 -38.21
CA ARG A 15 40.96 -15.32 -38.81
C ARG A 15 39.80 -16.15 -38.27
N PHE A 16 38.74 -15.48 -37.84
CA PHE A 16 37.59 -16.11 -37.21
C PHE A 16 36.30 -15.79 -37.97
N THR A 17 35.45 -16.79 -38.13
CA THR A 17 34.08 -16.60 -38.61
C THR A 17 33.16 -16.20 -37.45
N VAL A 18 32.00 -15.61 -37.76
CA VAL A 18 30.97 -15.27 -36.75
C VAL A 18 30.58 -16.47 -35.88
N ALA A 19 30.55 -17.68 -36.43
CA ALA A 19 30.26 -18.90 -35.66
C ALA A 19 31.39 -19.24 -34.67
N GLN A 20 32.65 -19.11 -35.10
CA GLN A 20 33.81 -19.33 -34.22
C GLN A 20 33.89 -18.25 -33.12
N LEU A 21 33.55 -17.00 -33.44
CA LEU A 21 33.46 -15.91 -32.45
C LEU A 21 32.32 -16.15 -31.46
N SER A 22 31.16 -16.62 -31.93
CA SER A 22 30.02 -16.98 -31.07
C SER A 22 30.41 -18.06 -30.04
N ILE A 23 31.17 -19.07 -30.46
CA ILE A 23 31.70 -20.12 -29.57
C ILE A 23 32.77 -19.54 -28.63
N ALA A 24 33.74 -18.78 -29.14
CA ALA A 24 34.84 -18.23 -28.37
C ALA A 24 34.37 -17.28 -27.25
N PHE A 25 33.36 -16.46 -27.53
CA PHE A 25 32.82 -15.47 -26.60
C PHE A 25 31.54 -15.95 -25.87
N SER A 26 31.07 -17.17 -26.13
CA SER A 26 29.82 -17.73 -25.55
C SER A 26 28.59 -16.81 -25.69
N ILE A 27 28.50 -16.07 -26.79
CA ILE A 27 27.37 -15.16 -27.10
C ILE A 27 26.68 -15.60 -28.39
N GLY A 28 25.37 -15.37 -28.50
CA GLY A 28 24.61 -15.73 -29.69
C GLY A 28 25.14 -15.03 -30.97
N ALA A 29 25.14 -15.75 -32.10
CA ALA A 29 25.66 -15.25 -33.38
C ALA A 29 24.98 -13.95 -33.86
N ALA A 30 23.72 -13.71 -33.49
CA ALA A 30 23.01 -12.45 -33.75
C ALA A 30 23.61 -11.28 -32.94
N THR A 31 23.96 -11.51 -31.68
CA THR A 31 24.65 -10.52 -30.83
C THR A 31 26.04 -10.22 -31.34
N VAL A 32 26.77 -11.24 -31.81
CA VAL A 32 28.08 -11.07 -32.47
C VAL A 32 27.92 -10.15 -33.69
N ARG A 33 26.96 -10.41 -34.58
CA ARG A 33 26.69 -9.56 -35.77
C ARG A 33 26.31 -8.13 -35.40
N ARG A 34 25.45 -7.96 -34.38
CA ARG A 34 25.04 -6.64 -33.88
C ARG A 34 26.23 -5.84 -33.36
N ARG A 35 27.13 -6.49 -32.61
CA ARG A 35 28.29 -5.84 -32.00
C ARG A 35 29.43 -5.60 -33.00
N LEU A 36 29.59 -6.45 -34.01
CA LEU A 36 30.47 -6.17 -35.15
C LEU A 36 30.01 -4.93 -35.93
N GLY A 37 28.71 -4.60 -35.90
CA GLY A 37 28.17 -3.38 -36.48
C GLY A 37 28.57 -3.24 -37.96
N PRO A 38 29.10 -2.08 -38.39
CA PRO A 38 29.49 -1.83 -39.77
C PRO A 38 30.91 -2.30 -40.14
N THR A 39 31.60 -3.06 -39.28
CA THR A 39 33.00 -3.47 -39.53
C THR A 39 33.10 -4.41 -40.76
N PRO A 40 33.90 -4.05 -41.78
CA PRO A 40 34.04 -4.87 -42.97
C PRO A 40 34.84 -6.15 -42.67
N PRO A 41 34.49 -7.30 -43.30
CA PRO A 41 35.28 -8.51 -43.14
C PRO A 41 36.62 -8.40 -43.86
N VAL A 42 37.65 -8.98 -43.26
CA VAL A 42 39.02 -9.02 -43.81
C VAL A 42 39.08 -9.90 -45.05
N GLU A 43 38.29 -10.98 -45.06
CA GLU A 43 38.21 -11.91 -46.19
C GLU A 43 36.81 -12.50 -46.29
N MET A 44 36.38 -12.79 -47.52
CA MET A 44 35.16 -13.52 -47.79
C MET A 44 35.46 -14.74 -48.63
N ASN A 45 35.02 -15.91 -48.17
CA ASN A 45 35.05 -17.14 -48.96
C ASN A 45 33.61 -17.61 -49.19
N GLY A 46 33.08 -17.28 -50.37
CA GLY A 46 31.66 -17.47 -50.69
C GLY A 46 30.76 -16.70 -49.72
N LYS A 47 29.91 -17.43 -48.98
CA LYS A 47 28.99 -16.83 -47.98
C LYS A 47 29.60 -16.66 -46.59
N LYS A 48 30.86 -17.05 -46.38
CA LYS A 48 31.53 -16.96 -45.07
C LYS A 48 32.42 -15.73 -45.00
N SER A 49 32.20 -14.92 -43.97
CA SER A 49 32.99 -13.72 -43.66
C SER A 49 33.96 -14.00 -42.53
N TYR A 50 35.21 -13.56 -42.69
CA TYR A 50 36.30 -13.74 -41.74
C TYR A 50 36.75 -12.39 -41.18
N TYR A 51 37.02 -12.37 -39.88
CA TYR A 51 37.43 -11.19 -39.13
C TYR A 51 38.71 -11.48 -38.36
N GLU A 52 39.60 -10.49 -38.23
CA GLU A 52 40.76 -10.60 -37.35
C GLU A 52 40.36 -10.29 -35.90
N LEU A 53 41.11 -10.84 -34.93
CA LEU A 53 40.82 -10.60 -33.52
C LEU A 53 40.84 -9.10 -33.15
N CYS A 54 41.70 -8.30 -33.81
CA CYS A 54 41.77 -6.85 -33.62
C CYS A 54 40.51 -6.12 -34.10
N ASP A 55 39.86 -6.58 -35.16
CA ASP A 55 38.60 -5.99 -35.68
C ASP A 55 37.42 -6.29 -34.74
N VAL A 56 37.59 -7.31 -33.92
CA VAL A 56 36.60 -7.85 -33.00
C VAL A 56 36.92 -7.43 -31.55
N ALA A 57 37.92 -6.57 -31.33
CA ALA A 57 38.33 -6.10 -30.00
C ALA A 57 37.23 -5.32 -29.24
N THR A 58 36.18 -4.87 -29.94
CA THR A 58 34.96 -4.31 -29.33
C THR A 58 34.03 -5.37 -28.72
N LEU A 59 34.19 -6.65 -29.08
CA LEU A 59 33.76 -7.78 -28.26
C LEU A 59 34.74 -7.89 -27.08
N ILE A 60 34.74 -6.88 -26.21
CA ILE A 60 35.28 -7.04 -24.87
C ILE A 60 34.61 -8.28 -24.28
N ASP A 61 35.39 -9.17 -23.67
CA ASP A 61 34.95 -10.37 -22.97
C ASP A 61 34.10 -9.97 -21.76
N VAL A 62 32.90 -9.48 -22.03
CA VAL A 62 31.89 -9.25 -21.03
C VAL A 62 31.17 -10.57 -20.87
N ARG A 63 31.70 -11.39 -19.96
CA ARG A 63 30.87 -12.19 -19.05
C ARG A 63 29.99 -11.26 -18.20
N ASP A 64 29.37 -10.26 -18.80
CA ASP A 64 28.24 -9.56 -18.21
C ASP A 64 27.11 -10.57 -18.24
N PRO A 65 26.54 -10.92 -17.07
CA PRO A 65 25.39 -11.79 -17.05
C PRO A 65 24.30 -11.14 -17.91
N TYR A 66 23.76 -11.92 -18.84
CA TYR A 66 22.55 -11.56 -19.56
C TYR A 66 21.44 -11.32 -18.52
N ILE A 67 21.14 -10.05 -18.25
CA ILE A 67 19.94 -9.63 -17.52
C ILE A 67 18.88 -9.43 -18.61
N PRO A 68 17.90 -10.33 -18.77
CA PRO A 68 16.77 -10.05 -19.65
C PRO A 68 16.09 -8.76 -19.18
N ASP A 69 15.67 -7.90 -20.12
CA ASP A 69 14.86 -6.72 -19.80
C ASP A 69 13.72 -7.15 -18.88
N GLU A 70 13.58 -6.51 -17.71
CA GLU A 70 12.43 -6.75 -16.84
C GLU A 70 11.16 -6.61 -17.69
N PRO A 71 10.24 -7.58 -17.67
CA PRO A 71 8.99 -7.44 -18.40
C PRO A 71 8.34 -6.16 -17.91
N LYS A 72 8.28 -5.14 -18.77
CA LYS A 72 7.50 -3.92 -18.50
C LYS A 72 6.10 -4.39 -18.16
N GLU A 73 5.74 -4.28 -16.89
CA GLU A 73 4.39 -4.58 -16.45
C GLU A 73 3.44 -3.73 -17.33
N PRO A 74 2.39 -4.35 -17.90
CA PRO A 74 1.44 -3.58 -18.68
C PRO A 74 0.92 -2.46 -17.79
N THR A 75 0.98 -1.21 -18.27
CA THR A 75 0.41 -0.07 -17.57
C THR A 75 -1.08 -0.34 -17.37
N VAL A 76 -1.46 -0.77 -16.16
CA VAL A 76 -2.86 -1.07 -15.83
C VAL A 76 -3.59 0.27 -15.72
N GLU A 77 -4.44 0.55 -16.70
CA GLU A 77 -5.33 1.71 -16.67
C GLU A 77 -6.22 1.61 -15.43
N THR A 78 -6.01 2.50 -14.46
CA THR A 78 -6.67 2.45 -13.15
C THR A 78 -7.97 3.27 -13.14
N ASP A 79 -8.17 4.14 -14.14
CA ASP A 79 -9.38 4.95 -14.28
C ASP A 79 -10.56 4.10 -14.78
N PRO A 80 -11.62 3.88 -13.98
CA PRO A 80 -12.76 3.05 -14.38
C PRO A 80 -13.44 3.51 -15.67
N ASN A 81 -13.36 4.80 -16.01
CA ASN A 81 -13.98 5.36 -17.20
C ASN A 81 -13.20 5.05 -18.49
N LYS A 82 -11.91 4.74 -18.37
CA LYS A 82 -11.03 4.39 -19.49
C LYS A 82 -10.87 2.87 -19.67
N MET A 83 -11.35 2.08 -18.71
CA MET A 83 -11.39 0.63 -18.79
C MET A 83 -12.37 0.15 -19.87
N LYS A 84 -12.11 -1.05 -20.43
CA LYS A 84 -13.07 -1.72 -21.31
C LYS A 84 -14.34 -2.06 -20.52
N PRO A 85 -15.53 -2.11 -21.16
CA PRO A 85 -16.79 -2.36 -20.46
C PRO A 85 -16.81 -3.60 -19.54
N MET A 86 -16.14 -4.69 -19.94
CA MET A 86 -16.02 -5.90 -19.12
C MET A 86 -15.15 -5.68 -17.87
N ASP A 87 -14.03 -5.00 -18.02
CA ASP A 87 -13.11 -4.69 -16.92
C ASP A 87 -13.78 -3.71 -15.93
N ARG A 88 -14.49 -2.70 -16.46
CA ARG A 88 -15.29 -1.76 -15.65
C ARG A 88 -16.39 -2.45 -14.85
N LYS A 89 -17.12 -3.40 -15.46
CA LYS A 89 -18.13 -4.20 -14.74
C LYS A 89 -17.49 -4.99 -13.60
N THR A 90 -16.34 -5.61 -13.86
CA THR A 90 -15.60 -6.39 -12.86
C THR A 90 -15.10 -5.52 -11.72
N TYR A 91 -14.63 -4.30 -12.03
CA TYR A 91 -14.24 -3.30 -11.03
C TYR A 91 -15.39 -2.97 -10.06
N TYR A 92 -16.57 -2.61 -10.58
CA TYR A 92 -17.70 -2.28 -9.70
C TYR A 92 -18.19 -3.48 -8.90
N GLN A 93 -18.20 -4.68 -9.49
CA GLN A 93 -18.49 -5.90 -8.74
C GLN A 93 -17.52 -6.13 -7.59
N ALA A 94 -16.23 -5.84 -7.78
CA ALA A 94 -15.23 -5.93 -6.73
C ALA A 94 -15.46 -4.88 -5.63
N GLU A 95 -15.84 -3.65 -5.99
CA GLU A 95 -16.14 -2.61 -5.01
C GLU A 95 -17.42 -2.93 -4.20
N ASP A 96 -18.47 -3.44 -4.83
CA ASP A 96 -19.68 -3.92 -4.15
C ASP A 96 -19.37 -5.06 -3.18
N LEU A 97 -18.50 -6.00 -3.57
CA LEU A 97 -18.05 -7.08 -2.71
C LEU A 97 -17.26 -6.57 -1.51
N LYS A 98 -16.39 -5.58 -1.72
CA LYS A 98 -15.62 -4.93 -0.64
C LYS A 98 -16.55 -4.20 0.33
N GLN A 99 -17.50 -3.43 -0.17
CA GLN A 99 -18.48 -2.71 0.65
C GLN A 99 -19.36 -3.69 1.44
N SER A 100 -19.89 -4.73 0.80
CA SER A 100 -20.71 -5.74 1.47
C SER A 100 -19.91 -6.56 2.50
N ALA A 101 -18.63 -6.84 2.23
CA ALA A 101 -17.73 -7.48 3.20
C ALA A 101 -17.53 -6.60 4.43
N GLU A 102 -17.35 -5.29 4.26
CA GLU A 102 -17.22 -4.33 5.36
C GLU A 102 -18.51 -4.24 6.19
N ILE A 103 -19.67 -4.16 5.55
CA ILE A 103 -20.98 -4.17 6.24
C ILE A 103 -21.14 -5.46 7.05
N LYS A 104 -20.81 -6.61 6.45
CA LYS A 104 -20.88 -7.91 7.12
C LYS A 104 -19.91 -7.98 8.29
N PHE A 105 -18.69 -7.45 8.13
CA PHE A 105 -17.71 -7.36 9.21
C PHE A 105 -18.25 -6.54 10.38
N ARG A 106 -18.78 -5.33 10.12
CA ARG A 106 -19.38 -4.47 11.16
C ARG A 106 -20.55 -5.15 11.85
N ARG A 107 -21.44 -5.80 11.09
CA ARG A 107 -22.56 -6.56 11.66
C ARG A 107 -22.07 -7.69 12.57
N ASN A 108 -21.11 -8.49 12.12
CA ASN A 108 -20.53 -9.55 12.93
C ASN A 108 -19.85 -8.99 14.19
N ALA A 109 -19.20 -7.83 14.08
CA ALA A 109 -18.55 -7.17 15.21
C ALA A 109 -19.57 -6.72 16.27
N LEU A 110 -20.74 -6.22 15.84
CA LEU A 110 -21.87 -5.91 16.73
C LEU A 110 -22.43 -7.18 17.39
N GLU A 111 -22.68 -8.23 16.61
CA GLU A 111 -23.21 -9.51 17.12
C GLU A 111 -22.24 -10.18 18.12
N ALA A 112 -20.93 -10.04 17.89
CA ALA A 112 -19.88 -10.51 18.79
C ALA A 112 -19.62 -9.56 19.99
N ALA A 113 -20.38 -8.46 20.12
CA ALA A 113 -20.20 -7.41 21.13
C ALA A 113 -18.78 -6.79 21.16
N THR A 114 -18.07 -6.85 20.03
CA THR A 114 -16.76 -6.18 19.85
C THR A 114 -16.90 -4.73 19.40
N LEU A 115 -18.08 -4.36 18.87
CA LEU A 115 -18.46 -3.00 18.54
C LEU A 115 -19.72 -2.64 19.35
N ILE A 116 -19.77 -1.42 19.89
CA ILE A 116 -20.92 -0.91 20.64
C ILE A 116 -21.60 0.18 19.78
N PRO A 117 -22.93 0.10 19.55
CA PRO A 117 -23.67 1.17 18.89
C PRO A 117 -23.54 2.51 19.65
N ALA A 118 -23.47 3.61 18.91
CA ALA A 118 -23.38 4.95 19.50
C ALA A 118 -24.57 5.27 20.42
N GLU A 119 -25.79 4.90 20.00
CA GLU A 119 -27.01 5.06 20.80
C GLU A 119 -26.93 4.32 22.15
N ASP A 120 -26.33 3.13 22.18
CA ASP A 120 -26.15 2.37 23.41
C ASP A 120 -25.18 3.06 24.37
N VAL A 121 -24.08 3.59 23.83
CA VAL A 121 -23.12 4.39 24.62
C VAL A 121 -23.81 5.63 25.18
N GLU A 122 -24.52 6.38 24.35
CA GLU A 122 -25.24 7.60 24.74
C GLU A 122 -26.25 7.30 25.86
N ARG A 123 -27.08 6.26 25.68
CA ARG A 123 -28.10 5.88 26.66
C ARG A 123 -27.49 5.47 27.99
N VAL A 124 -26.43 4.65 27.98
CA VAL A 124 -25.76 4.21 29.21
C VAL A 124 -25.08 5.39 29.91
N LEU A 125 -24.41 6.24 29.15
CA LEU A 125 -23.72 7.42 29.67
C LEU A 125 -24.72 8.41 30.28
N ALA A 126 -25.81 8.71 29.57
CA ALA A 126 -26.88 9.58 30.04
C ALA A 126 -27.53 9.03 31.32
N ALA A 127 -27.80 7.72 31.38
CA ALA A 127 -28.33 7.08 32.58
C ALA A 127 -27.36 7.20 33.77
N ALA A 128 -26.07 6.93 33.56
CA ALA A 128 -25.05 7.03 34.60
C ALA A 128 -24.92 8.46 35.15
N PHE A 129 -24.80 9.46 34.27
CA PHE A 129 -24.68 10.86 34.67
C PHE A 129 -25.95 11.38 35.34
N LYS A 130 -27.13 10.94 34.90
CA LYS A 130 -28.40 11.25 35.56
C LYS A 130 -28.43 10.71 37.00
N THR A 131 -28.01 9.47 37.20
CA THR A 131 -27.92 8.88 38.55
C THR A 131 -26.95 9.68 39.42
N ILE A 132 -25.76 10.01 38.91
CA ILE A 132 -24.77 10.83 39.63
C ILE A 132 -25.37 12.18 40.00
N ALA A 133 -25.97 12.90 39.05
CA ALA A 133 -26.57 14.21 39.29
C ALA A 133 -27.66 14.15 40.38
N LEU A 134 -28.54 13.14 40.34
CA LEU A 134 -29.59 12.96 41.36
C LEU A 134 -29.02 12.62 42.74
N THR A 135 -27.95 11.81 42.79
CA THR A 135 -27.27 11.52 44.07
C THR A 135 -26.62 12.75 44.66
N LEU A 136 -26.04 13.63 43.82
CA LEU A 136 -25.50 14.90 44.27
C LEU A 136 -26.60 15.85 44.75
N ASP A 137 -27.73 15.92 44.06
CA ASP A 137 -28.87 16.79 44.42
C ASP A 137 -29.47 16.44 45.80
N THR A 138 -29.44 15.17 46.17
CA THR A 138 -30.03 14.67 47.45
C THR A 138 -29.01 14.55 48.58
N LEU A 139 -27.72 14.76 48.30
CA LEU A 139 -26.65 14.63 49.28
C LEU A 139 -26.74 15.65 50.43
N PRO A 140 -27.06 16.95 50.21
CA PRO A 140 -27.21 17.92 51.29
C PRO A 140 -28.30 17.51 52.28
N ASP A 141 -29.44 17.06 51.76
CA ASP A 141 -30.58 16.62 52.57
C ASP A 141 -30.20 15.38 53.40
N ALA A 142 -29.47 14.43 52.81
CA ALA A 142 -28.97 13.26 53.52
C ALA A 142 -27.99 13.66 54.65
N LEU A 143 -27.06 14.58 54.38
CA LEU A 143 -26.11 15.07 55.38
C LEU A 143 -26.79 15.84 56.52
N GLU A 144 -27.82 16.65 56.22
CA GLU A 144 -28.60 17.36 57.24
C GLU A 144 -29.39 16.38 58.10
N ARG A 145 -30.09 15.43 57.45
CA ARG A 145 -30.90 14.41 58.14
C ARG A 145 -30.05 13.55 59.07
N ASP A 146 -28.85 13.20 58.64
CA ASP A 146 -27.92 12.37 59.42
C ASP A 146 -27.16 13.20 60.50
N GLY A 147 -27.43 14.51 60.60
CA GLY A 147 -26.89 15.40 61.63
C GLY A 147 -25.41 15.76 61.44
N ILE A 148 -24.87 15.57 60.24
CA ILE A 148 -23.46 15.84 59.90
C ILE A 148 -23.25 17.34 59.69
N ILE A 149 -24.23 18.01 59.08
CA ILE A 149 -24.22 19.45 58.84
C ILE A 149 -25.43 20.12 59.50
N SER A 150 -25.30 21.41 59.84
CA SER A 150 -26.43 22.18 60.36
C SER A 150 -27.29 22.72 59.22
N SER A 151 -28.55 23.07 59.53
CA SER A 151 -29.47 23.67 58.55
C SER A 151 -28.92 24.96 57.91
N THR A 152 -28.07 25.70 58.63
CA THR A 152 -27.40 26.90 58.10
C THR A 152 -26.28 26.58 57.10
N ASP A 153 -25.70 25.38 57.17
CA ASP A 153 -24.62 24.94 56.27
C ASP A 153 -25.16 24.36 54.94
N VAL A 154 -26.42 23.92 54.91
CA VAL A 154 -27.06 23.29 53.74
C VAL A 154 -26.98 24.19 52.50
N SER A 155 -27.25 25.48 52.63
CA SER A 155 -27.17 26.44 51.52
C SER A 155 -25.76 26.57 50.94
N TYR A 156 -24.73 26.44 51.77
CA TYR A 156 -23.34 26.49 51.31
C TYR A 156 -22.96 25.22 50.54
N VAL A 157 -23.38 24.07 51.04
CA VAL A 157 -23.14 22.76 50.42
C VAL A 157 -23.88 22.64 49.08
N LEU A 158 -25.14 23.09 49.01
CA LEU A 158 -25.91 23.17 47.76
C LEU A 158 -25.16 23.96 46.68
N ARG A 159 -24.64 25.14 47.03
CA ARG A 159 -23.89 25.97 46.07
C ARG A 159 -22.63 25.28 45.52
N ILE A 160 -21.93 24.50 46.34
CA ILE A 160 -20.75 23.75 45.90
C ILE A 160 -21.15 22.61 44.97
N ILE A 161 -22.23 21.90 45.29
CA ILE A 161 -22.77 20.82 44.47
C ILE A 161 -23.25 21.34 43.13
N ASP A 162 -23.98 22.45 43.11
CA ASP A 162 -24.44 23.08 41.87
C ASP A 162 -23.27 23.45 40.96
N ALA A 163 -22.23 24.08 41.52
CA ALA A 163 -21.02 24.40 40.77
C ALA A 163 -20.31 23.15 40.22
N SER A 164 -20.30 22.07 41.00
CA SER A 164 -19.70 20.79 40.58
C SER A 164 -20.52 20.12 39.48
N ARG A 165 -21.85 20.19 39.54
CA ARG A 165 -22.76 19.66 38.51
C ARG A 165 -22.63 20.44 37.19
N GLU A 166 -22.53 21.76 37.27
CA GLU A 166 -22.31 22.62 36.10
C GLU A 166 -20.97 22.29 35.41
N GLN A 167 -19.91 22.09 36.21
CA GLN A 167 -18.62 21.68 35.69
C GLN A 167 -18.69 20.30 35.01
N LEU A 168 -19.37 19.33 35.63
CA LEU A 168 -19.57 18.01 35.04
C LEU A 168 -20.34 18.09 33.71
N ALA A 169 -21.39 18.91 33.64
CA ALA A 169 -22.16 19.11 32.42
C ALA A 169 -21.31 19.74 31.30
N THR A 170 -20.51 20.75 31.65
CA THR A 170 -19.60 21.42 30.71
C THR A 170 -18.57 20.45 30.14
N THR A 171 -17.85 19.71 31.01
CA THR A 171 -16.85 18.73 30.57
C THR A 171 -17.46 17.60 29.77
N LEU A 172 -18.67 17.15 30.09
CA LEU A 172 -19.36 16.13 29.30
C LEU A 172 -19.73 16.66 27.90
N GLY A 173 -20.15 17.92 27.79
CA GLY A 173 -20.41 18.58 26.50
C GLY A 173 -19.16 18.71 25.63
N GLU A 174 -18.01 19.02 26.22
CA GLU A 174 -16.73 19.11 25.50
C GLU A 174 -16.23 17.74 24.98
N LEU A 175 -16.63 16.65 25.62
CA LEU A 175 -16.27 15.29 25.20
C LEU A 175 -17.18 14.73 24.10
N ALA A 176 -18.34 15.35 23.86
CA ALA A 176 -19.23 14.94 22.79
C ALA A 176 -18.56 15.23 21.45
N PRO A 177 -18.42 14.23 20.55
CA PRO A 177 -17.89 14.49 19.21
C PRO A 177 -18.81 15.48 18.49
N GLU A 178 -18.24 16.44 17.76
CA GLU A 178 -18.99 17.22 16.78
C GLU A 178 -19.56 16.23 15.76
N VAL A 179 -20.86 15.95 15.89
CA VAL A 179 -21.58 15.22 14.86
C VAL A 179 -21.77 16.23 13.74
N GLU A 180 -20.92 16.15 12.71
CA GLU A 180 -21.27 16.78 11.43
C GLU A 180 -22.59 16.14 10.99
N ASP A 181 -23.66 16.92 11.03
CA ASP A 181 -24.92 16.56 10.40
C ASP A 181 -24.61 16.25 8.95
N ILE A 182 -24.57 14.96 8.61
CA ILE A 182 -24.49 14.51 7.24
C ILE A 182 -25.85 14.89 6.64
N ASN A 183 -25.94 16.11 6.13
CA ASN A 183 -27.07 16.55 5.33
C ASN A 183 -27.05 15.68 4.07
N GLU A 184 -27.65 14.50 4.14
CA GLU A 184 -28.00 13.64 3.01
C GLU A 184 -29.12 14.31 2.21
N GLU A 185 -28.88 15.51 1.69
CA GLU A 185 -29.57 15.98 0.49
C GLU A 185 -28.85 15.33 -0.69
N GLY A 186 -29.13 14.05 -0.86
CA GLY A 186 -28.72 13.28 -2.04
C GLY A 186 -29.32 13.92 -3.27
N ASP A 187 -28.54 14.74 -3.96
CA ASP A 187 -28.78 15.16 -5.32
C ASP A 187 -28.60 13.94 -6.24
N TRP A 188 -29.66 13.13 -6.32
CA TRP A 188 -29.83 12.09 -7.32
C TRP A 188 -30.50 12.70 -8.56
N SER A 189 -29.83 13.65 -9.19
CA SER A 189 -30.18 14.14 -10.53
C SER A 189 -29.58 13.26 -11.63
#